data_AF-A0A2S2QZS5-F1
#
_entry.id   AF-A0A2S2QZS5-F1
#
_cell.length_a   1.000
_cell.length_b   1.000
_cell.length_c   1.000
_cell.angle_alpha   90.00
_cell.angle_beta   90.00
_cell.angle_gamma   90.00
#
_symmetry.space_group_name_H-M   'P 1'
#
loop_
_entity.id
_entity.type
_entity.pdbx_description
1 polymer ?
#
loop_
_entity_poly.entity_id
_entity_poly.type
_entity_poly.pdbx_seq_one_letter_code
_entity_poly.pdbx_strand_id
1 'polypeptide(L)'
;MSKIKLELSGKKVWVSIDETTDVEGRFVANVIVGILEADYPGKQYLVHSEQLEKTNYSTICRVFDKSIGIIGIQHEDVLLFTSDAAPYMIKAGNTLKAFYSKMIHITCTAHGLHRVAEEVRGKFSNVDKLISSVKKIFRKAPNRVQLFKDEAPHLNLPPEPIITRWSTWIIASNYYCENIEIIHKILEKLDADDAVSIKEAKKYISKAGIERDLAYIKSNFTILTVSITKLQKQGLPLAEAINVFENVEKVFETLQGLIGKAVFNKLNNVTHKNVGLKILKNISNILSGVTMNTELEPGLPEDFSTDDLVYFKFAPITSVDIERSFSMYKTTK
;
A
#
# COMPACT_ATOMS: atom_id res chain seq x y z
N MET A 1 6.70 22.23 -18.92
CA MET A 1 7.62 22.45 -17.78
C MET A 1 7.54 23.86 -17.21
N SER A 2 7.62 24.94 -18.00
CA SER A 2 7.56 26.33 -17.50
C SER A 2 6.35 26.67 -16.61
N LYS A 3 5.14 26.24 -17.01
CA LYS A 3 3.93 26.43 -16.20
C LYS A 3 4.00 25.74 -14.83
N ILE A 4 4.55 24.51 -14.79
CA ILE A 4 4.71 23.75 -13.54
C ILE A 4 5.70 24.47 -12.61
N LYS A 5 6.83 24.94 -13.13
CA LYS A 5 7.80 25.74 -12.35
C LYS A 5 7.16 26.97 -11.71
N LEU A 6 6.35 27.70 -12.49
CA LEU A 6 5.66 28.89 -11.99
C LEU A 6 4.69 28.56 -10.86
N GLU A 7 3.91 27.48 -11.00
CA GLU A 7 2.95 27.03 -9.97
C GLU A 7 3.66 26.51 -8.70
N LEU A 8 4.88 25.98 -8.81
CA LEU A 8 5.67 25.46 -7.69
C LEU A 8 6.56 26.53 -7.03
N SER A 9 6.79 27.67 -7.68
CA SER A 9 7.72 28.70 -7.20
C SER A 9 7.33 29.22 -5.81
N GLY A 10 8.25 29.13 -4.84
CA GLY A 10 8.04 29.60 -3.46
C GLY A 10 7.06 28.75 -2.65
N LYS A 11 6.70 27.56 -3.13
CA LYS A 11 5.80 26.64 -2.43
C LYS A 11 6.58 25.57 -1.67
N LYS A 12 6.05 25.18 -0.51
CA LYS A 12 6.46 23.96 0.19
C LYS A 12 5.95 22.73 -0.57
N VAL A 13 6.77 21.71 -0.70
CA VAL A 13 6.45 20.53 -1.52
C VAL A 13 6.72 19.20 -0.81
N TRP A 14 6.01 18.18 -1.27
CA TRP A 14 6.34 16.79 -1.05
C TRP A 14 6.75 16.13 -2.37
N VAL A 15 7.61 15.11 -2.27
CA VAL A 15 8.14 14.35 -3.40
C VAL A 15 7.77 12.90 -3.23
N SER A 16 7.47 12.20 -4.32
CA SER A 16 7.36 10.75 -4.33
C SER A 16 8.08 10.16 -5.54
N ILE A 17 8.75 9.02 -5.31
CA ILE A 17 9.50 8.29 -6.32
C ILE A 17 9.08 6.81 -6.27
N ASP A 18 8.78 6.23 -7.42
CA ASP A 18 8.58 4.79 -7.62
C ASP A 18 9.35 4.36 -8.87
N GLU A 19 10.08 3.26 -8.74
CA GLU A 19 10.68 2.60 -9.88
C GLU A 19 9.73 1.58 -10.49
N THR A 20 9.66 1.61 -11.82
CA THR A 20 8.99 0.59 -12.61
C THR A 20 9.98 -0.14 -13.49
N THR A 21 9.66 -1.37 -13.83
CA THR A 21 10.35 -2.12 -14.89
C THR A 21 9.40 -2.21 -16.06
N ASP A 22 9.79 -1.65 -17.20
CA ASP A 22 8.93 -1.60 -18.37
C ASP A 22 8.88 -2.95 -19.14
N VAL A 23 8.19 -2.96 -20.28
CA VAL A 23 8.04 -4.17 -21.12
C VAL A 23 9.34 -4.65 -21.75
N GLU A 24 10.34 -3.78 -21.87
CA GLU A 24 11.68 -4.10 -22.38
C GLU A 24 12.66 -4.44 -21.25
N GLY A 25 12.20 -4.45 -19.99
CA GLY A 25 13.04 -4.72 -18.83
C GLY A 25 13.89 -3.53 -18.38
N ARG A 26 13.62 -2.32 -18.88
CA ARG A 26 14.33 -1.10 -18.47
C ARG A 26 13.78 -0.63 -17.12
N PHE A 27 14.70 -0.22 -16.24
CA PHE A 27 14.32 0.44 -15.00
C PHE A 27 13.99 1.90 -15.28
N VAL A 28 12.82 2.37 -14.87
CA VAL A 28 12.38 3.76 -15.04
C VAL A 28 12.00 4.30 -13.67
N ALA A 29 12.64 5.39 -13.24
CA ALA A 29 12.23 6.12 -12.06
C ALA A 29 11.27 7.24 -12.47
N ASN A 30 10.10 7.28 -11.83
CA ASN A 30 9.14 8.34 -12.00
C ASN A 30 9.16 9.22 -10.76
N VAL A 31 8.98 10.53 -10.93
CA VAL A 31 8.98 11.49 -9.82
C VAL A 31 7.73 12.35 -9.87
N ILE A 32 6.91 12.23 -8.83
CA ILE A 32 5.78 13.12 -8.59
C ILE A 32 6.18 14.14 -7.53
N VAL A 33 5.80 15.40 -7.76
CA VAL A 33 5.91 16.47 -6.77
C VAL A 33 4.52 17.05 -6.56
N GLY A 34 4.13 17.20 -5.30
CA GLY A 34 2.89 17.86 -4.92
C GLY A 34 3.12 19.04 -4.01
N ILE A 35 2.25 20.04 -4.14
CA ILE A 35 2.26 21.22 -3.28
C ILE A 35 1.68 20.83 -1.93
N LEU A 36 2.32 21.29 -0.85
CA LEU A 36 1.75 21.27 0.48
C LEU A 36 1.04 22.61 0.70
N GLU A 37 -0.30 22.57 0.74
CA GLU A 37 -1.14 23.73 1.06
C GLU A 37 -1.65 23.59 2.50
N ALA A 38 -1.83 24.71 3.19
CA ALA A 38 -2.16 24.71 4.62
C ALA A 38 -3.58 24.20 4.92
N ASP A 39 -4.55 24.42 4.00
CA ASP A 39 -5.97 24.22 4.28
C ASP A 39 -6.71 23.30 3.32
N TYR A 40 -6.07 22.84 2.25
CA TYR A 40 -6.67 21.95 1.27
C TYR A 40 -5.62 21.05 0.60
N PRO A 41 -6.02 19.97 -0.08
CA PRO A 41 -5.08 19.17 -0.85
C PRO A 41 -4.44 19.98 -1.98
N GLY A 42 -3.10 20.04 -1.99
CA GLY A 42 -2.37 20.70 -3.06
C GLY A 42 -2.33 19.88 -4.35
N LYS A 43 -2.06 20.56 -5.47
CA LYS A 43 -1.96 19.94 -6.79
C LYS A 43 -0.65 19.16 -6.93
N GLN A 44 -0.70 18.07 -7.68
CA GLN A 44 0.43 17.18 -7.95
C GLN A 44 0.81 17.13 -9.44
N TYR A 45 2.09 16.88 -9.70
CA TYR A 45 2.68 16.86 -11.04
C TYR A 45 3.65 15.70 -11.18
N LEU A 46 3.58 15.00 -12.31
CA LEU A 46 4.71 14.22 -12.79
C LEU A 46 5.77 15.20 -13.32
N VAL A 47 6.89 15.34 -12.61
CA VAL A 47 7.92 16.34 -12.93
C VAL A 47 9.12 15.76 -13.64
N HIS A 48 9.39 14.46 -13.45
CA HIS A 48 10.53 13.80 -14.05
C HIS A 48 10.25 12.31 -14.26
N SER A 49 10.75 11.76 -15.36
CA SER A 49 10.77 10.32 -15.63
C SER A 49 12.08 10.00 -16.35
N GLU A 50 12.87 9.10 -15.80
CA GLU A 50 14.21 8.81 -16.30
C GLU A 50 14.52 7.32 -16.25
N GLN A 51 15.09 6.82 -17.34
CA GLN A 51 15.65 5.48 -17.37
C GLN A 51 16.89 5.39 -16.48
N LEU A 52 16.91 4.40 -15.60
CA LEU A 52 18.03 4.08 -14.74
C LEU A 52 18.84 2.92 -15.30
N GLU A 53 20.16 3.01 -15.16
CA GLU A 53 21.06 1.87 -15.42
C GLU A 53 20.86 0.73 -14.42
N LYS A 54 20.50 1.08 -13.17
CA LYS A 54 20.27 0.16 -12.04
C LYS A 54 19.44 0.83 -10.96
N THR A 55 18.73 0.05 -10.17
CA THR A 55 17.94 0.53 -9.02
C THR A 55 18.75 0.40 -7.72
N ASN A 56 19.31 1.50 -7.22
CA ASN A 56 19.94 1.55 -5.91
C ASN A 56 19.81 2.96 -5.28
N TYR A 57 20.23 3.09 -4.03
CA TYR A 57 20.04 4.34 -3.28
C TYR A 57 20.72 5.56 -3.95
N SER A 58 21.89 5.37 -4.56
CA SER A 58 22.64 6.46 -5.20
C SER A 58 21.96 6.96 -6.46
N THR A 59 21.42 6.06 -7.29
CA THR A 59 20.66 6.46 -8.49
C THR A 59 19.37 7.19 -8.11
N ILE A 60 18.72 6.79 -7.01
CA ILE A 60 17.52 7.48 -6.51
C ILE A 60 17.85 8.85 -5.94
N CYS A 61 18.92 9.00 -5.15
CA CYS A 61 19.36 10.32 -4.70
C CYS A 61 19.64 11.26 -5.90
N ARG A 62 20.28 10.74 -6.95
CA ARG A 62 20.61 11.51 -8.15
C ARG A 62 19.36 11.92 -8.94
N VAL A 63 18.39 11.02 -9.07
CA VAL A 63 17.08 11.33 -9.70
C VAL A 63 16.31 12.35 -8.87
N PHE A 64 16.28 12.19 -7.55
CA PHE A 64 15.62 13.14 -6.64
C PHE A 64 16.19 14.54 -6.83
N ASP A 65 17.51 14.69 -6.66
CA ASP A 65 18.19 15.98 -6.72
C ASP A 65 18.06 16.64 -8.10
N LYS A 66 18.24 15.86 -9.17
CA LYS A 66 18.01 16.32 -10.54
C LYS A 66 16.57 16.80 -10.74
N SER A 67 15.58 16.11 -10.18
CA SER A 67 14.17 16.48 -10.32
C SER A 67 13.86 17.81 -9.63
N ILE A 68 14.40 18.03 -8.42
CA ILE A 68 14.28 19.28 -7.68
C ILE A 68 14.95 20.43 -8.45
N GLY A 69 16.17 20.21 -8.96
CA GLY A 69 16.88 21.18 -9.80
C GLY A 69 16.12 21.50 -11.10
N ILE A 70 15.48 20.51 -11.73
CA ILE A 70 14.65 20.72 -12.91
C ILE A 70 13.51 21.69 -12.61
N ILE A 71 12.83 21.58 -11.46
CA ILE A 71 11.69 22.44 -11.11
C ILE A 71 12.09 23.75 -10.43
N GLY A 72 13.32 23.86 -9.93
CA GLY A 72 13.85 25.08 -9.32
C GLY A 72 13.33 25.34 -7.89
N ILE A 73 13.03 24.28 -7.15
CA ILE A 73 12.61 24.35 -5.74
C ILE A 73 13.85 24.47 -4.85
N GLN A 74 13.78 25.31 -3.81
CA GLN A 74 14.85 25.40 -2.80
C GLN A 74 14.85 24.16 -1.92
N HIS A 75 16.01 23.73 -1.44
CA HIS A 75 16.12 22.51 -0.64
C HIS A 75 15.30 22.60 0.67
N GLU A 76 15.22 23.79 1.27
CA GLU A 76 14.42 24.10 2.46
C GLU A 76 12.90 24.12 2.23
N ASP A 77 12.46 24.09 0.99
CA ASP A 77 11.03 23.99 0.63
C ASP A 77 10.59 22.54 0.41
N VAL A 78 11.51 21.57 0.44
CA VAL A 78 11.20 20.15 0.36
C VAL A 78 10.99 19.58 1.75
N LEU A 79 9.73 19.42 2.16
CA LEU A 79 9.39 19.02 3.53
C LEU A 79 9.15 17.52 3.69
N LEU A 80 8.83 16.82 2.60
CA LEU A 80 8.43 15.42 2.68
C LEU A 80 8.89 14.62 1.45
N PHE A 81 9.38 13.40 1.70
CA PHE A 81 9.63 12.40 0.68
C PHE A 81 8.89 11.11 1.02
N THR A 82 7.99 10.68 0.14
CA THR A 82 7.23 9.42 0.26
C THR A 82 7.73 8.39 -0.75
N SER A 83 8.05 7.18 -0.30
CA SER A 83 8.53 6.10 -1.17
C SER A 83 7.96 4.75 -0.75
N ASP A 84 8.27 3.70 -1.50
CA ASP A 84 8.10 2.34 -1.00
C ASP A 84 9.06 2.03 0.17
N ALA A 85 8.93 0.84 0.75
CA ALA A 85 9.74 0.38 1.87
C ALA A 85 10.96 -0.47 1.46
N ALA A 86 11.42 -0.37 0.21
CA ALA A 86 12.61 -1.08 -0.25
C ALA A 86 13.86 -0.59 0.51
N PRO A 87 14.81 -1.47 0.85
CA PRO A 87 15.99 -1.08 1.62
C PRO A 87 16.79 0.07 0.99
N TYR A 88 16.87 0.11 -0.35
CA TYR A 88 17.58 1.18 -1.05
C TYR A 88 16.82 2.51 -1.02
N MET A 89 15.48 2.51 -0.99
CA MET A 89 14.67 3.72 -0.83
C MET A 89 14.85 4.31 0.56
N ILE A 90 14.81 3.47 1.59
CA ILE A 90 15.08 3.88 2.98
C ILE A 90 16.49 4.49 3.09
N LYS A 91 17.49 3.85 2.47
CA LYS A 91 18.85 4.38 2.43
C LYS A 91 18.94 5.70 1.67
N ALA A 92 18.23 5.84 0.55
CA ALA A 92 18.18 7.09 -0.22
C ALA A 92 17.55 8.23 0.59
N GLY A 93 16.38 8.01 1.19
CA GLY A 93 15.70 8.99 2.03
C GLY A 93 16.56 9.44 3.21
N ASN A 94 17.26 8.52 3.87
CA ASN A 94 18.20 8.87 4.95
C ASN A 94 19.44 9.63 4.44
N THR A 95 19.93 9.32 3.23
CA THR A 95 21.07 10.03 2.64
C THR A 95 20.69 11.46 2.25
N LEU A 96 19.50 11.65 1.67
CA LEU A 96 19.01 12.95 1.20
C LEU A 96 18.79 13.94 2.34
N LYS A 97 18.47 13.48 3.56
CA LYS A 97 18.32 14.35 4.75
C LYS A 97 19.53 15.25 5.01
N ALA A 98 20.74 14.82 4.63
CA ALA A 98 21.96 15.63 4.79
C ALA A 98 21.98 16.88 3.88
N PHE A 99 21.22 16.86 2.77
CA PHE A 99 21.14 17.97 1.80
C PHE A 99 19.80 18.71 1.84
N TYR A 100 18.77 18.02 2.35
CA TYR A 100 17.39 18.51 2.49
C TYR A 100 17.02 18.42 3.97
N SER A 101 17.54 19.34 4.78
CA SER A 101 17.53 19.22 6.25
C SER A 101 16.12 19.22 6.86
N LYS A 102 15.15 19.90 6.23
CA LYS A 102 13.74 19.89 6.63
C LYS A 102 12.95 18.67 6.11
N MET A 103 13.55 17.80 5.30
CA MET A 103 12.80 16.72 4.66
C MET A 103 12.56 15.54 5.61
N ILE A 104 11.29 15.21 5.81
CA ILE A 104 10.89 13.95 6.45
C ILE A 104 10.79 12.87 5.38
N HIS A 105 11.46 11.73 5.58
CA HIS A 105 11.28 10.56 4.74
C HIS A 105 10.29 9.59 5.41
N ILE A 106 9.24 9.21 4.67
CA ILE A 106 8.24 8.22 5.08
C ILE A 106 8.10 7.13 4.01
N THR A 107 7.90 5.89 4.46
CA THR A 107 7.55 4.79 3.56
C THR A 107 6.03 4.62 3.49
N CYS A 108 5.52 4.19 2.34
CA CYS A 108 4.08 4.12 2.08
C CYS A 108 3.34 3.23 3.08
N THR A 109 2.45 3.82 3.85
CA THR A 109 1.66 3.10 4.86
C THR A 109 0.69 2.09 4.26
N ALA A 110 0.07 2.40 3.11
CA ALA A 110 -0.82 1.48 2.41
C ALA A 110 -0.07 0.22 1.91
N HIS A 111 1.10 0.38 1.30
CA HIS A 111 2.00 -0.73 0.98
C HIS A 111 2.46 -1.46 2.25
N GLY A 112 2.76 -0.74 3.34
CA GLY A 112 3.04 -1.32 4.65
C GLY A 112 1.95 -2.28 5.13
N LEU A 113 0.69 -1.85 5.13
CA LEU A 113 -0.47 -2.69 5.46
C LEU A 113 -0.67 -3.84 4.48
N HIS A 114 -0.39 -3.63 3.19
CA HIS A 114 -0.45 -4.70 2.20
C HIS A 114 0.57 -5.81 2.51
N ARG A 115 1.79 -5.47 2.96
CA ARG A 115 2.78 -6.47 3.40
C ARG A 115 2.34 -7.24 4.65
N VAL A 116 1.49 -6.64 5.48
CA VAL A 116 0.84 -7.34 6.61
C VAL A 116 -0.23 -8.30 6.08
N ALA A 117 -1.02 -7.91 5.07
CA ALA A 117 -1.95 -8.82 4.41
C ALA A 117 -1.25 -10.02 3.74
N GLU A 118 -0.06 -9.83 3.17
CA GLU A 118 0.73 -10.95 2.64
C GLU A 118 1.25 -11.89 3.74
N GLU A 119 1.53 -11.38 4.94
CA GLU A 119 1.86 -12.24 6.08
C GLU A 119 0.65 -13.10 6.49
N VAL A 120 -0.56 -12.50 6.53
CA VAL A 120 -1.81 -13.24 6.77
C VAL A 120 -1.94 -14.36 5.76
N ARG A 121 -1.85 -14.05 4.46
CA ARG A 121 -1.90 -15.04 3.37
C ARG A 121 -0.90 -16.18 3.58
N GLY A 122 0.33 -15.85 3.95
CA GLY A 122 1.38 -16.84 4.24
C GLY A 122 1.07 -17.80 5.39
N LYS A 123 0.21 -17.41 6.35
CA LYS A 123 -0.25 -18.30 7.43
C LYS A 123 -1.36 -19.27 7.03
N PHE A 124 -2.08 -19.01 5.93
CA PHE A 124 -3.25 -19.79 5.50
C PHE A 124 -3.04 -20.47 4.15
N SER A 125 -2.04 -21.35 4.07
CA SER A 125 -1.66 -22.02 2.82
C SER A 125 -2.79 -22.85 2.19
N ASN A 126 -3.66 -23.46 2.98
CA ASN A 126 -4.81 -24.23 2.45
C ASN A 126 -5.84 -23.31 1.79
N VAL A 127 -6.16 -22.17 2.42
CA VAL A 127 -7.06 -21.14 1.86
C VAL A 127 -6.45 -20.57 0.57
N ASP A 128 -5.16 -20.26 0.58
CA ASP A 128 -4.47 -19.76 -0.62
C ASP A 128 -4.50 -20.75 -1.78
N LYS A 129 -4.30 -22.04 -1.50
CA LYS A 129 -4.38 -23.11 -2.49
C LYS A 129 -5.79 -23.31 -3.01
N LEU A 130 -6.82 -23.19 -2.16
CA LEU A 130 -8.22 -23.21 -2.59
C LEU A 130 -8.51 -22.05 -3.56
N ILE A 131 -8.24 -20.81 -3.14
CA ILE A 131 -8.51 -19.60 -3.92
C ILE A 131 -7.79 -19.64 -5.27
N SER A 132 -6.49 -20.00 -5.26
CA SER A 132 -5.69 -20.07 -6.49
C SER A 132 -6.13 -21.21 -7.43
N SER A 133 -6.61 -22.33 -6.91
CA SER A 133 -7.12 -23.44 -7.72
C SER A 133 -8.43 -23.07 -8.39
N VAL A 134 -9.38 -22.52 -7.62
CA VAL A 134 -10.69 -22.11 -8.15
C VAL A 134 -10.56 -20.97 -9.17
N LYS A 135 -9.64 -20.02 -8.95
CA LYS A 135 -9.29 -19.01 -9.97
C LYS A 135 -8.93 -19.65 -11.32
N LYS A 136 -8.12 -20.71 -11.32
CA LYS A 136 -7.71 -21.40 -12.56
C LYS A 136 -8.87 -22.13 -13.24
N ILE A 137 -9.89 -22.56 -12.49
CA ILE A 137 -11.06 -23.25 -13.04
C ILE A 137 -11.84 -22.34 -13.99
N PHE A 138 -12.10 -21.09 -13.60
CA PHE A 138 -12.93 -20.18 -14.38
C PHE A 138 -12.15 -19.37 -15.42
N ARG A 139 -10.81 -19.37 -15.34
CA ARG A 139 -9.95 -18.62 -16.25
C ARG A 139 -10.01 -19.19 -17.67
N LYS A 140 -10.52 -18.39 -18.62
CA LYS A 140 -10.66 -18.75 -20.04
C LYS A 140 -11.49 -20.03 -20.28
N ALA A 141 -12.49 -20.30 -19.44
CA ALA A 141 -13.35 -21.49 -19.55
C ALA A 141 -14.84 -21.11 -19.62
N PRO A 142 -15.38 -20.74 -20.81
CA PRO A 142 -16.74 -20.25 -20.96
C PRO A 142 -17.81 -21.21 -20.41
N ASN A 143 -17.69 -22.51 -20.67
CA ASN A 143 -18.67 -23.51 -20.20
C ASN A 143 -18.73 -23.59 -18.67
N ARG A 144 -17.58 -23.49 -17.98
CA ARG A 144 -17.52 -23.52 -16.51
C ARG A 144 -18.03 -22.21 -15.89
N VAL A 145 -17.77 -21.09 -16.57
CA VAL A 145 -18.35 -19.79 -16.18
C VAL A 145 -19.87 -19.81 -16.36
N GLN A 146 -20.38 -20.42 -17.43
CA GLN A 146 -21.81 -20.56 -17.64
C GLN A 146 -22.45 -21.42 -16.55
N LEU A 147 -21.86 -22.58 -16.24
CA LEU A 147 -22.30 -23.43 -15.13
C LEU A 147 -22.36 -22.65 -13.80
N PHE A 148 -21.35 -21.83 -13.50
CA PHE A 148 -21.35 -21.01 -12.29
C PHE A 148 -22.55 -20.05 -12.27
N LYS A 149 -22.81 -19.36 -13.40
CA LYS A 149 -23.93 -18.42 -13.51
C LYS A 149 -25.29 -19.11 -13.44
N ASP A 150 -25.39 -20.33 -13.95
CA ASP A 150 -26.64 -21.10 -13.89
C ASP A 150 -26.94 -21.56 -12.45
N GLU A 151 -25.91 -21.97 -11.70
CA GLU A 151 -26.07 -22.41 -10.31
C GLU A 151 -26.18 -21.27 -9.30
N ALA A 152 -25.56 -20.12 -9.59
CA ALA A 152 -25.50 -18.96 -8.71
C ALA A 152 -25.70 -17.64 -9.50
N PRO A 153 -26.90 -17.41 -10.08
CA PRO A 153 -27.16 -16.30 -11.00
C PRO A 153 -27.02 -14.91 -10.38
N HIS A 154 -27.19 -14.82 -9.06
CA HIS A 154 -27.06 -13.57 -8.32
C HIS A 154 -25.67 -13.34 -7.73
N LEU A 155 -24.75 -14.30 -7.90
CA LEU A 155 -23.41 -14.22 -7.35
C LEU A 155 -22.41 -13.88 -8.47
N ASN A 156 -21.56 -12.91 -8.21
CA ASN A 156 -20.42 -12.65 -9.10
C ASN A 156 -19.43 -13.82 -9.04
N LEU A 157 -18.68 -14.04 -10.12
CA LEU A 157 -17.58 -15.00 -10.11
C LEU A 157 -16.60 -14.72 -8.96
N PRO A 158 -15.94 -15.75 -8.41
CA PRO A 158 -14.97 -15.55 -7.33
C PRO A 158 -13.91 -14.49 -7.72
N PRO A 159 -13.63 -13.51 -6.84
CA PRO A 159 -12.65 -12.49 -7.13
C PRO A 159 -11.30 -13.13 -7.45
N GLU A 160 -10.62 -12.63 -8.47
CA GLU A 160 -9.27 -13.06 -8.78
C GLU A 160 -8.26 -12.21 -8.03
N PRO A 161 -7.48 -12.78 -7.07
CA PRO A 161 -6.38 -12.03 -6.48
C PRO A 161 -5.39 -11.64 -7.58
N ILE A 162 -5.02 -10.37 -7.60
CA ILE A 162 -4.05 -9.80 -8.53
C ILE A 162 -2.86 -9.37 -7.67
N ILE A 163 -1.69 -9.92 -7.97
CA ILE A 163 -0.47 -9.68 -7.18
C ILE A 163 -0.13 -8.19 -7.11
N THR A 164 -0.36 -7.46 -8.20
CA THR A 164 -0.11 -6.01 -8.28
C THR A 164 -1.21 -5.14 -7.66
N ARG A 165 -2.34 -5.71 -7.21
CA ARG A 165 -3.43 -4.96 -6.55
C ARG A 165 -3.56 -5.37 -5.09
N TRP A 166 -3.40 -4.38 -4.22
CA TRP A 166 -3.30 -4.58 -2.78
C TRP A 166 -4.56 -5.16 -2.15
N SER A 167 -4.36 -6.04 -1.16
CA SER A 167 -5.39 -6.69 -0.32
C SER A 167 -6.43 -7.56 -1.06
N THR A 168 -6.27 -7.79 -2.37
CA THR A 168 -7.20 -8.60 -3.18
C THR A 168 -7.36 -10.04 -2.68
N TRP A 169 -6.32 -10.60 -2.06
CA TRP A 169 -6.43 -11.94 -1.46
C TRP A 169 -7.38 -11.98 -0.26
N ILE A 170 -7.36 -10.97 0.63
CA ILE A 170 -8.29 -10.92 1.77
C ILE A 170 -9.73 -10.74 1.27
N ILE A 171 -9.93 -9.91 0.24
CA ILE A 171 -11.24 -9.74 -0.40
C ILE A 171 -11.75 -11.08 -0.96
N ALA A 172 -10.88 -11.84 -1.63
CA ALA A 172 -11.22 -13.19 -2.09
C ALA A 172 -11.57 -14.09 -0.90
N SER A 173 -10.72 -14.19 0.13
CA SER A 173 -11.01 -14.99 1.33
C SER A 173 -12.36 -14.65 1.97
N ASN A 174 -12.72 -13.37 2.04
CA ASN A 174 -14.03 -12.95 2.54
C ASN A 174 -15.19 -13.45 1.67
N TYR A 175 -15.04 -13.35 0.35
CA TYR A 175 -16.02 -13.90 -0.59
C TYR A 175 -16.18 -15.42 -0.42
N TYR A 176 -15.09 -16.18 -0.24
CA TYR A 176 -15.19 -17.62 0.02
C TYR A 176 -15.88 -17.90 1.35
N CYS A 177 -15.56 -17.15 2.40
CA CYS A 177 -16.23 -17.30 3.70
C CYS A 177 -17.75 -17.10 3.60
N GLU A 178 -18.23 -16.21 2.73
CA GLU A 178 -19.65 -15.93 2.53
C GLU A 178 -20.36 -16.96 1.65
N ASN A 179 -19.61 -17.62 0.77
CA ASN A 179 -20.17 -18.40 -0.34
C ASN A 179 -19.61 -19.83 -0.40
N ILE A 180 -19.02 -20.34 0.68
CA ILE A 180 -18.28 -21.62 0.64
C ILE A 180 -19.17 -22.80 0.23
N GLU A 181 -20.42 -22.82 0.71
CA GLU A 181 -21.39 -23.88 0.42
C GLU A 181 -21.76 -23.92 -1.07
N ILE A 182 -22.09 -22.76 -1.65
CA ILE A 182 -22.44 -22.68 -3.08
C ILE A 182 -21.23 -22.99 -3.96
N ILE A 183 -20.03 -22.54 -3.58
CA ILE A 183 -18.80 -22.87 -4.29
C ILE A 183 -18.55 -24.39 -4.24
N HIS A 184 -18.73 -25.03 -3.08
CA HIS A 184 -18.59 -26.47 -2.93
C HIS A 184 -19.56 -27.24 -3.84
N LYS A 185 -20.85 -26.84 -3.86
CA LYS A 185 -21.85 -27.41 -4.75
C LYS A 185 -21.46 -27.29 -6.24
N ILE A 186 -20.94 -26.14 -6.65
CA ILE A 186 -20.49 -25.92 -8.04
C ILE A 186 -19.28 -26.80 -8.35
N LEU A 187 -18.32 -26.90 -7.43
CA LEU A 187 -17.15 -27.76 -7.61
C LEU A 187 -17.55 -29.23 -7.76
N GLU A 188 -18.51 -29.73 -6.99
CA GLU A 188 -18.98 -31.12 -7.11
C GLU A 188 -19.52 -31.45 -8.51
N LYS A 189 -20.14 -30.49 -9.19
CA LYS A 189 -20.64 -30.64 -10.57
C LYS A 189 -19.56 -30.68 -11.65
N LEU A 190 -18.30 -30.41 -11.31
CA LEU A 190 -17.18 -30.45 -12.24
C LEU A 190 -16.46 -31.80 -12.16
N ASP A 191 -16.05 -32.34 -13.31
CA ASP A 191 -15.21 -33.55 -13.34
C ASP A 191 -13.81 -33.25 -12.80
N ALA A 192 -13.34 -34.07 -11.86
CA ALA A 192 -12.01 -33.91 -11.28
C ALA A 192 -10.89 -34.21 -12.28
N ASP A 193 -11.16 -35.00 -13.32
CA ASP A 193 -10.18 -35.40 -14.33
C ASP A 193 -10.09 -34.39 -15.50
N ASP A 194 -11.04 -33.47 -15.63
CA ASP A 194 -11.04 -32.41 -16.66
C ASP A 194 -9.87 -31.43 -16.52
N ALA A 195 -9.44 -31.15 -15.29
CA ALA A 195 -8.30 -30.27 -15.03
C ALA A 195 -7.71 -30.48 -13.63
N VAL A 196 -6.38 -30.40 -13.54
CA VAL A 196 -5.64 -30.44 -12.26
C VAL A 196 -6.19 -29.42 -11.24
N SER A 197 -6.58 -28.22 -11.71
CA SER A 197 -7.15 -27.19 -10.83
C SER A 197 -8.48 -27.58 -10.21
N ILE A 198 -9.29 -28.40 -10.87
CA ILE A 198 -10.57 -28.88 -10.32
C ILE A 198 -10.30 -29.90 -9.22
N LYS A 199 -9.42 -30.87 -9.50
CA LYS A 199 -8.95 -31.85 -8.50
C LYS A 199 -8.36 -31.18 -7.26
N GLU A 200 -7.52 -30.16 -7.44
CA GLU A 200 -6.95 -29.39 -6.34
C GLU A 200 -8.03 -28.60 -5.57
N ALA A 201 -8.94 -27.92 -6.25
CA ALA A 201 -10.01 -27.17 -5.59
C ALA A 201 -10.90 -28.08 -4.73
N LYS A 202 -11.35 -29.23 -5.27
CA LYS A 202 -12.09 -30.26 -4.52
C LYS A 202 -11.32 -30.75 -3.30
N LYS A 203 -10.02 -31.05 -3.46
CA LYS A 203 -9.16 -31.47 -2.34
C LYS A 203 -9.09 -30.44 -1.22
N TYR A 204 -8.91 -29.15 -1.55
CA TYR A 204 -8.72 -28.12 -0.52
C TYR A 204 -10.02 -27.61 0.09
N ILE A 205 -11.13 -27.60 -0.65
CA ILE A 205 -12.43 -27.22 -0.09
C ILE A 205 -12.95 -28.26 0.91
N SER A 206 -12.61 -29.54 0.73
CA SER A 206 -12.99 -30.60 1.68
C SER A 206 -11.99 -30.78 2.84
N LYS A 207 -10.95 -29.94 2.95
CA LYS A 207 -10.00 -30.04 4.07
C LYS A 207 -10.66 -29.62 5.38
N ALA A 208 -10.46 -30.45 6.40
CA ALA A 208 -10.88 -30.14 7.76
C ALA A 208 -10.32 -28.77 8.21
N GLY A 209 -11.22 -27.90 8.67
CA GLY A 209 -10.86 -26.57 9.20
C GLY A 209 -10.87 -25.42 8.19
N ILE A 210 -11.11 -25.66 6.89
CA ILE A 210 -11.10 -24.57 5.89
C ILE A 210 -12.11 -23.46 6.20
N GLU A 211 -13.31 -23.83 6.65
CA GLU A 211 -14.36 -22.86 7.02
C GLU A 211 -13.98 -22.07 8.28
N ARG A 212 -13.33 -22.73 9.26
CA ARG A 212 -12.81 -22.07 10.46
C ARG A 212 -11.71 -21.07 10.11
N ASP A 213 -10.80 -21.45 9.21
CA ASP A 213 -9.74 -20.56 8.73
C ASP A 213 -10.34 -19.34 8.00
N LEU A 214 -11.31 -19.56 7.11
CA LEU A 214 -12.03 -18.50 6.39
C LEU A 214 -12.75 -17.54 7.35
N ALA A 215 -13.48 -18.09 8.33
CA ALA A 215 -14.17 -17.31 9.36
C ALA A 215 -13.17 -16.47 10.19
N TYR A 216 -12.05 -17.07 10.61
CA TYR A 216 -11.00 -16.35 11.34
C TYR A 216 -10.40 -15.23 10.49
N ILE A 217 -10.10 -15.47 9.21
CA ILE A 217 -9.56 -14.44 8.32
C ILE A 217 -10.54 -13.26 8.19
N LYS A 218 -11.81 -13.57 7.88
CA LYS A 218 -12.85 -12.55 7.68
C LYS A 218 -13.06 -11.73 8.95
N SER A 219 -13.16 -12.37 10.11
CA SER A 219 -13.41 -11.70 11.38
C SER A 219 -12.28 -10.77 11.82
N ASN A 220 -11.01 -11.11 11.51
CA ASN A 220 -9.85 -10.44 12.10
C ASN A 220 -9.10 -9.52 11.13
N PHE A 221 -9.10 -9.82 9.83
CA PHE A 221 -8.22 -9.16 8.86
C PHE A 221 -8.94 -8.33 7.81
N THR A 222 -10.28 -8.32 7.80
CA THR A 222 -11.07 -7.45 6.89
C THR A 222 -10.72 -5.97 7.05
N ILE A 223 -10.35 -5.53 8.25
CA ILE A 223 -9.93 -4.14 8.50
C ILE A 223 -8.77 -3.69 7.61
N LEU A 224 -7.87 -4.59 7.21
CA LEU A 224 -6.79 -4.27 6.27
C LEU A 224 -7.33 -3.79 4.92
N THR A 225 -8.38 -4.45 4.40
CA THR A 225 -8.98 -4.08 3.10
C THR A 225 -9.63 -2.70 3.16
N VAL A 226 -10.34 -2.40 4.26
CA VAL A 226 -11.01 -1.11 4.48
C VAL A 226 -9.97 0.00 4.63
N SER A 227 -8.95 -0.22 5.47
CA SER A 227 -7.91 0.79 5.73
C SER A 227 -7.06 1.06 4.50
N ILE A 228 -6.60 0.02 3.79
CA ILE A 228 -5.85 0.20 2.53
C ILE A 228 -6.68 0.95 1.50
N THR A 229 -7.99 0.66 1.38
CA THR A 229 -8.88 1.39 0.47
C THR A 229 -8.99 2.87 0.82
N LYS A 230 -9.12 3.21 2.12
CA LYS A 230 -9.16 4.60 2.58
C LYS A 230 -7.85 5.33 2.32
N LEU A 231 -6.70 4.71 2.65
CA LEU A 231 -5.37 5.30 2.46
C LEU A 231 -4.99 5.51 0.98
N GLN A 232 -5.69 4.87 0.04
CA GLN A 232 -5.50 5.06 -1.40
C GLN A 232 -6.28 6.25 -1.96
N LYS A 233 -7.12 6.93 -1.16
CA LYS A 233 -7.84 8.12 -1.61
C LYS A 233 -6.91 9.33 -1.59
N GLN A 234 -6.98 10.15 -2.64
CA GLN A 234 -6.28 11.43 -2.71
C GLN A 234 -6.93 12.46 -1.78
N GLY A 235 -6.11 13.39 -1.27
CA GLY A 235 -6.57 14.52 -0.48
C GLY A 235 -7.11 14.17 0.91
N LEU A 236 -6.80 12.99 1.44
CA LEU A 236 -7.13 12.61 2.80
C LEU A 236 -6.33 13.47 3.79
N PRO A 237 -6.97 14.16 4.75
CA PRO A 237 -6.25 14.91 5.78
C PRO A 237 -5.30 14.00 6.58
N LEU A 238 -4.16 14.54 7.01
CA LEU A 238 -3.14 13.77 7.73
C LEU A 238 -3.71 13.11 8.98
N ALA A 239 -4.51 13.84 9.78
CA ALA A 239 -5.13 13.32 10.99
C ALA A 239 -6.06 12.13 10.71
N GLU A 240 -6.84 12.20 9.63
CA GLU A 240 -7.69 11.07 9.22
C GLU A 240 -6.86 9.88 8.74
N ALA A 241 -5.80 10.13 7.96
CA ALA A 241 -4.91 9.09 7.46
C ALA A 241 -4.17 8.36 8.60
N ILE A 242 -3.67 9.09 9.59
CA ILE A 242 -3.07 8.55 10.81
C ILE A 242 -4.08 7.71 11.57
N ASN A 243 -5.29 8.24 11.82
CA ASN A 243 -6.33 7.51 12.54
C ASN A 243 -6.74 6.19 11.84
N VAL A 244 -6.77 6.18 10.49
CA VAL A 244 -7.01 4.94 9.72
C VAL A 244 -5.94 3.88 10.01
N PHE A 245 -4.67 4.28 10.08
CA PHE A 245 -3.56 3.36 10.38
C PHE A 245 -3.58 2.91 11.85
N GLU A 246 -3.76 3.83 12.79
CA GLU A 246 -3.83 3.54 14.23
C GLU A 246 -5.00 2.65 14.60
N ASN A 247 -6.13 2.76 13.91
CA ASN A 247 -7.24 1.83 14.09
C ASN A 247 -6.84 0.39 13.74
N VAL A 248 -5.98 0.18 12.74
CA VAL A 248 -5.43 -1.17 12.46
C VAL A 248 -4.55 -1.63 13.61
N GLU A 249 -3.67 -0.76 14.13
CA GLU A 249 -2.80 -1.07 15.27
C GLU A 249 -3.64 -1.50 16.49
N LYS A 250 -4.64 -0.70 16.88
CA LYS A 250 -5.55 -0.99 17.99
C LYS A 250 -6.30 -2.31 17.84
N VAL A 251 -6.84 -2.59 16.65
CA VAL A 251 -7.51 -3.88 16.40
C VAL A 251 -6.49 -5.03 16.49
N PHE A 252 -5.29 -4.85 15.95
CA PHE A 252 -4.30 -5.91 15.89
C PHE A 252 -3.65 -6.22 17.25
N GLU A 253 -3.57 -5.23 18.15
CA GLU A 253 -3.17 -5.43 19.55
C GLU A 253 -4.08 -6.42 20.29
N THR A 254 -5.36 -6.50 19.91
CA THR A 254 -6.32 -7.43 20.51
C THR A 254 -6.23 -8.86 19.96
N LEU A 255 -5.43 -9.09 18.91
CA LEU A 255 -5.35 -10.40 18.25
C LEU A 255 -4.74 -11.45 19.18
N GLN A 256 -5.42 -12.58 19.27
CA GLN A 256 -5.00 -13.71 20.08
C GLN A 256 -4.50 -14.88 19.23
N GLY A 257 -3.84 -15.83 19.89
CA GLY A 257 -3.29 -17.03 19.25
C GLY A 257 -1.98 -16.80 18.50
N LEU A 258 -1.37 -17.90 18.03
CA LEU A 258 -0.06 -17.87 17.37
C LEU A 258 -0.07 -17.07 16.07
N ILE A 259 -1.12 -17.22 15.26
CA ILE A 259 -1.27 -16.50 13.98
C ILE A 259 -1.47 -15.00 14.23
N GLY A 260 -2.40 -14.63 15.12
CA GLY A 260 -2.66 -13.24 15.49
C GLY A 260 -1.40 -12.52 15.97
N LYS A 261 -0.65 -13.14 16.90
CA LYS A 261 0.63 -12.61 17.40
C LYS A 261 1.66 -12.44 16.29
N ALA A 262 1.79 -13.39 15.37
CA ALA A 262 2.74 -13.30 14.26
C ALA A 262 2.39 -12.14 13.30
N VAL A 263 1.09 -11.95 13.01
CA VAL A 263 0.61 -10.85 12.16
C VAL A 263 0.78 -9.50 12.85
N PHE A 264 0.49 -9.40 14.15
CA PHE A 264 0.74 -8.17 14.92
C PHE A 264 2.24 -7.82 14.97
N ASN A 265 3.11 -8.80 15.19
CA ASN A 265 4.56 -8.61 15.12
C ASN A 265 5.01 -8.10 13.72
N LYS A 266 4.36 -8.57 12.65
CA LYS A 266 4.61 -8.04 11.30
C LYS A 266 4.22 -6.56 11.19
N LEU A 267 3.06 -6.17 11.71
CA LEU A 267 2.63 -4.78 11.74
C LEU A 267 3.62 -3.92 12.52
N ASN A 268 4.02 -4.33 13.73
CA ASN A 268 5.02 -3.63 14.54
C ASN A 268 6.35 -3.44 13.81
N ASN A 269 6.81 -4.46 13.09
CA ASN A 269 8.03 -4.35 12.28
C ASN A 269 7.90 -3.37 11.11
N VAL A 270 6.71 -3.28 10.48
CA VAL A 270 6.43 -2.31 9.43
C VAL A 270 6.40 -0.89 10.01
N THR A 271 5.71 -0.68 11.13
CA THR A 271 5.62 0.62 11.83
C THR A 271 7.00 1.06 12.32
N HIS A 272 7.77 0.17 12.96
CA HIS A 272 9.08 0.52 13.55
C HIS A 272 10.09 0.99 12.50
N LYS A 273 10.10 0.36 11.31
CA LYS A 273 10.97 0.77 10.19
C LYS A 273 10.56 2.10 9.57
N ASN A 274 9.33 2.54 9.78
CA ASN A 274 8.78 3.76 9.21
C ASN A 274 8.95 4.94 10.17
N VAL A 275 10.18 5.38 10.41
CA VAL A 275 10.49 6.48 11.34
C VAL A 275 9.71 7.75 11.01
N GLY A 276 9.56 8.08 9.72
CA GLY A 276 8.77 9.23 9.27
C GLY A 276 7.30 9.18 9.69
N LEU A 277 6.69 7.99 9.80
CA LEU A 277 5.32 7.85 10.28
C LEU A 277 5.18 8.32 11.73
N LYS A 278 6.18 8.03 12.60
CA LYS A 278 6.18 8.52 13.99
C LYS A 278 6.24 10.05 14.04
N ILE A 279 7.10 10.64 13.22
CA ILE A 279 7.22 12.10 13.11
C ILE A 279 5.89 12.71 12.64
N LEU A 280 5.26 12.13 11.62
CA LEU A 280 3.97 12.61 11.12
C LEU A 280 2.82 12.41 12.12
N LYS A 281 2.84 11.35 12.94
CA LYS A 281 1.91 11.21 14.07
C LYS A 281 2.06 12.37 15.06
N ASN A 282 3.30 12.72 15.40
CA ASN A 282 3.58 13.85 16.29
C ASN A 282 3.09 15.17 15.69
N ILE A 283 3.37 15.44 14.41
CA ILE A 283 2.87 16.63 13.71
C ILE A 283 1.33 16.65 13.70
N SER A 284 0.69 15.52 13.38
CA SER A 284 -0.77 15.39 13.40
C SER A 284 -1.37 15.72 14.77
N ASN A 285 -0.74 15.24 15.84
CA ASN A 285 -1.19 15.51 17.21
C ASN A 285 -1.05 16.99 17.59
N ILE A 286 0.03 17.65 17.16
CA ILE A 286 0.23 19.10 17.34
C ILE A 286 -0.87 19.87 16.61
N LEU A 287 -1.09 19.58 15.33
CA LEU A 287 -2.10 20.26 14.50
C LEU A 287 -3.54 20.00 14.98
N SER A 288 -3.77 18.89 15.69
CA SER A 288 -5.08 18.53 16.25
C SER A 288 -5.29 19.01 17.69
N GLY A 289 -4.29 19.66 18.30
CA GLY A 289 -4.35 20.13 19.69
C GLY A 289 -4.30 19.03 20.76
N VAL A 290 -3.95 17.80 20.39
CA VAL A 290 -3.88 16.65 21.33
C VAL A 290 -2.68 16.79 22.28
N THR A 291 -1.56 17.33 21.78
CA THR A 291 -0.28 17.40 22.51
C THR A 291 -0.13 18.61 23.43
N MET A 292 -1.20 19.36 23.73
CA MET A 292 -1.10 20.55 24.59
C MET A 292 -0.64 20.24 26.04
N ASN A 293 -0.67 18.97 26.48
CA ASN A 293 -0.41 18.54 27.86
C ASN A 293 0.60 17.38 28.02
N THR A 294 1.34 16.99 26.98
CA THR A 294 2.32 15.88 27.05
C THR A 294 3.66 16.30 26.44
N GLU A 295 4.79 15.86 27.02
CA GLU A 295 6.13 16.10 26.46
C GLU A 295 6.22 15.62 25.01
N LEU A 296 6.79 16.45 24.13
CA LEU A 296 7.03 16.12 22.72
C LEU A 296 7.99 14.92 22.66
N GLU A 297 7.61 13.85 21.95
CA GLU A 297 8.62 12.88 21.52
C GLU A 297 9.61 13.58 20.57
N PRO A 298 10.93 13.49 20.82
CA PRO A 298 11.93 14.10 19.95
C PRO A 298 11.88 13.48 18.55
N GLY A 299 12.14 14.29 17.51
CA GLY A 299 12.28 13.75 16.15
C GLY A 299 11.87 14.66 15.00
N LEU A 300 11.36 15.86 15.26
CA LEU A 300 11.28 16.88 14.20
C LEU A 300 12.70 17.24 13.74
N PRO A 301 12.92 17.49 12.43
CA PRO A 301 14.20 17.99 11.97
C PRO A 301 14.61 19.28 12.70
N GLU A 302 15.89 19.47 13.00
CA GLU A 302 16.36 20.62 13.81
C GLU A 302 16.05 21.97 13.17
N ASP A 303 16.02 22.03 11.84
CA ASP A 303 15.76 23.25 11.07
C ASP A 303 14.25 23.54 10.86
N PHE A 304 13.35 22.74 11.44
CA PHE A 304 11.90 22.94 11.27
C PHE A 304 11.43 24.22 11.98
N SER A 305 10.77 25.10 11.25
CA SER A 305 10.04 26.21 11.87
C SER A 305 8.63 25.78 12.28
N THR A 306 8.01 26.55 13.17
CA THR A 306 6.59 26.37 13.51
C THR A 306 5.67 26.63 12.31
N ASP A 307 6.06 27.52 11.39
CA ASP A 307 5.35 27.80 10.14
C ASP A 307 5.35 26.58 9.22
N ASP A 308 6.45 25.82 9.16
CA ASP A 308 6.53 24.62 8.32
C ASP A 308 5.48 23.55 8.71
N LEU A 309 5.06 23.49 9.98
CA LEU A 309 4.11 22.51 10.48
C LEU A 309 2.71 22.65 9.86
N VAL A 310 2.28 23.89 9.55
CA VAL A 310 0.90 24.13 9.06
C VAL A 310 0.65 23.46 7.71
N TYR A 311 1.71 23.27 6.92
CA TYR A 311 1.67 22.66 5.60
C TYR A 311 1.45 21.13 5.63
N PHE A 312 1.49 20.50 6.81
CA PHE A 312 1.30 19.05 6.93
C PHE A 312 -0.14 18.59 7.05
N LYS A 313 -1.12 19.51 7.13
CA LYS A 313 -2.55 19.16 7.29
C LYS A 313 -3.06 18.17 6.23
N PHE A 314 -2.50 18.23 5.02
CA PHE A 314 -2.79 17.32 3.90
C PHE A 314 -1.55 16.57 3.39
N ALA A 315 -0.51 16.42 4.22
CA ALA A 315 0.68 15.68 3.85
C ALA A 315 0.37 14.20 3.57
N PRO A 316 0.79 13.64 2.43
CA PRO A 316 0.54 12.24 2.11
C PRO A 316 1.37 11.30 2.98
N ILE A 317 0.74 10.22 3.45
CA ILE A 317 1.44 9.11 4.13
C ILE A 317 1.58 7.87 3.23
N THR A 318 1.38 8.05 1.94
CA THR A 318 1.40 6.99 0.92
C THR A 318 2.08 7.46 -0.36
N SER A 319 2.58 6.52 -1.15
CA SER A 319 3.09 6.73 -2.52
C SER A 319 2.13 6.14 -3.57
N VAL A 320 0.84 5.99 -3.25
CA VAL A 320 -0.14 5.32 -4.12
C VAL A 320 -0.25 6.00 -5.48
N ASP A 321 -0.20 7.34 -5.48
CA ASP A 321 -0.37 8.14 -6.68
C ASP A 321 0.67 7.78 -7.74
N ILE A 322 1.92 7.58 -7.33
CA ILE A 322 2.98 7.21 -8.26
C ILE A 322 2.94 5.72 -8.59
N GLU A 323 2.75 4.85 -7.58
CA GLU A 323 2.74 3.40 -7.78
C GLU A 323 1.62 2.95 -8.72
N ARG A 324 0.43 3.54 -8.58
CA ARG A 324 -0.72 3.21 -9.44
C ARG A 324 -0.60 3.83 -10.83
N SER A 325 -0.14 5.08 -10.93
CA SER A 325 0.00 5.77 -12.23
C SER A 325 0.90 4.99 -13.17
N PHE A 326 1.93 4.32 -12.65
CA PHE A 326 2.87 3.57 -13.45
C PHE A 326 2.72 2.04 -13.37
N SER A 327 1.76 1.54 -12.58
CA SER A 327 1.49 0.09 -12.44
C SER A 327 1.16 -0.60 -13.76
N MET A 328 0.51 0.08 -14.71
CA MET A 328 0.18 -0.48 -16.03
C MET A 328 1.41 -0.73 -16.90
N TYR A 329 2.50 -0.02 -16.64
CA TYR A 329 3.77 -0.20 -17.37
C TYR A 329 4.68 -1.22 -16.70
N LYS A 330 4.35 -1.68 -15.48
CA LYS A 330 5.09 -2.76 -14.82
C LYS A 330 4.82 -4.06 -15.57
N THR A 331 5.87 -4.70 -16.08
CA THR A 331 5.78 -6.11 -16.47
C THR A 331 5.58 -6.96 -15.21
N THR A 332 4.47 -7.69 -15.13
CA THR A 332 4.39 -8.86 -14.25
C THR A 332 5.41 -9.87 -14.73
N LYS A 333 6.52 -10.00 -13.99
CA LYS A 333 7.39 -11.18 -14.10
C LYS A 333 6.64 -12.44 -13.72
#